data_AF-A0A9E3TKP9-F1
#
_entry.id   AF-A0A9E3TKP9-F1
#
_cell.length_a   1.000
_cell.length_b   1.000
_cell.length_c   1.000
_cell.angle_alpha   90.00
_cell.angle_beta   90.00
_cell.angle_gamma   90.00
#
_symmetry.space_group_name_H-M   'P 1'
#
loop_
_entity.id
_entity.type
_entity.pdbx_description
1 polymer ?
#
loop_
_entity_poly.entity_id
_entity_poly.type
_entity_poly.pdbx_seq_one_letter_code
_entity_poly.pdbx_strand_id
1 'polypeptide(L)'
;MKTTATFPRHFKRRLAGALWLLLWILVLYAVAAPWRSLGGLVDERLRWLEYVVLLAGLCLGFTIGRFGRDAASTVPGRTHARFLRFLLYPPAAMTAAGLVVLTALGERGPVGVVVTAFLAYWAGLDLAFGALPMMEGRSYRFDRPLDPEPAALRRDGRDRGWVPPWERF
;
A
#
# COMPACT_ATOMS: atom_id res chain seq x y z
N MET A 1 -18.87 -27.48 -25.37
CA MET A 1 -18.43 -27.57 -23.97
C MET A 1 -17.49 -26.40 -23.69
N LYS A 2 -17.93 -25.35 -22.99
CA LYS A 2 -17.05 -24.23 -22.57
C LYS A 2 -16.43 -24.62 -21.24
N THR A 3 -15.22 -25.15 -21.26
CA THR A 3 -14.36 -25.25 -20.07
C THR A 3 -13.92 -23.85 -19.69
N THR A 4 -14.79 -23.10 -19.00
CA THR A 4 -14.34 -21.93 -18.25
C THR A 4 -13.39 -22.43 -17.18
N ALA A 5 -12.09 -22.30 -17.45
CA ALA A 5 -11.03 -22.50 -16.46
C ALA A 5 -11.28 -21.51 -15.31
N THR A 6 -11.98 -21.96 -14.28
CA THR A 6 -12.20 -21.19 -13.06
C THR A 6 -10.90 -21.19 -12.28
N PHE A 7 -10.06 -20.17 -12.52
CA PHE A 7 -8.87 -19.95 -11.72
C PHE A 7 -9.23 -19.97 -10.22
N PRO A 8 -8.44 -20.67 -9.39
CA PRO A 8 -8.69 -20.71 -7.95
C PRO A 8 -8.72 -19.29 -7.39
N ARG A 9 -9.66 -19.02 -6.46
CA ARG A 9 -9.86 -17.69 -5.86
C ARG A 9 -8.56 -17.10 -5.29
N HIS A 10 -7.63 -17.95 -4.86
CA HIS A 10 -6.29 -17.56 -4.39
C HIS A 10 -5.43 -16.95 -5.50
N PHE A 11 -5.37 -17.59 -6.67
CA PHE A 11 -4.63 -17.07 -7.81
C PHE A 11 -5.15 -15.70 -8.25
N LYS A 12 -6.49 -15.53 -8.29
CA LYS A 12 -7.12 -14.24 -8.60
C LYS A 12 -6.74 -13.14 -7.59
N ARG A 13 -6.64 -13.48 -6.29
CA ARG A 13 -6.25 -12.53 -5.24
C ARG A 13 -4.78 -12.15 -5.34
N ARG A 14 -3.88 -13.12 -5.56
CA ARG A 14 -2.45 -12.84 -5.74
C ARG A 14 -2.22 -11.94 -6.95
N LEU A 15 -2.90 -12.22 -8.05
CA LEU A 15 -2.85 -11.39 -9.25
C LEU A 15 -3.40 -9.98 -8.98
N ALA A 16 -4.53 -9.86 -8.29
CA ALA A 16 -5.08 -8.56 -7.91
C ALA A 16 -4.10 -7.75 -7.03
N GLY A 17 -3.46 -8.38 -6.04
CA GLY A 17 -2.44 -7.75 -5.21
C GLY A 17 -1.21 -7.32 -5.99
N ALA A 18 -0.74 -8.15 -6.93
CA ALA A 18 0.38 -7.83 -7.81
C ALA A 18 0.07 -6.65 -8.75
N LEU A 19 -1.13 -6.65 -9.36
CA LEU A 19 -1.61 -5.54 -10.19
C LEU A 19 -1.76 -4.25 -9.37
N TRP A 20 -2.20 -4.36 -8.12
CA TRP A 20 -2.31 -3.23 -7.19
C TRP A 20 -0.94 -2.63 -6.86
N LEU A 21 0.05 -3.48 -6.57
CA LEU A 21 1.44 -3.05 -6.36
C LEU A 21 2.00 -2.38 -7.62
N LEU A 22 1.76 -2.99 -8.80
CA LEU A 22 2.20 -2.44 -10.08
C LEU A 22 1.60 -1.05 -10.32
N LEU A 23 0.31 -0.84 -9.99
CA LEU A 23 -0.34 0.45 -10.10
C LEU A 23 0.36 1.52 -9.25
N TRP A 24 0.70 1.20 -7.99
CA TRP A 24 1.45 2.12 -7.13
C TRP A 24 2.84 2.42 -7.67
N ILE A 25 3.55 1.42 -8.19
CA ILE A 25 4.85 1.63 -8.84
C ILE A 25 4.72 2.60 -10.02
N LEU A 26 3.70 2.44 -10.85
CA LEU A 26 3.44 3.33 -11.99
C LEU A 26 3.13 4.76 -11.53
N VAL A 27 2.30 4.93 -10.49
CA VAL A 27 2.00 6.24 -9.91
C VAL A 27 3.26 6.90 -9.38
N LEU A 28 4.03 6.23 -8.52
CA LEU A 28 5.26 6.78 -7.95
C LEU A 28 6.31 7.07 -9.03
N TYR A 29 6.40 6.22 -10.06
CA TYR A 29 7.26 6.46 -11.22
C TYR A 29 6.85 7.72 -11.99
N ALA A 30 5.55 7.91 -12.24
CA ALA A 30 5.03 9.09 -12.94
C ALA A 30 5.26 10.37 -12.13
N VAL A 31 5.15 10.29 -10.80
CA VAL A 31 5.46 11.41 -9.91
C VAL A 31 6.94 11.77 -9.93
N ALA A 32 7.81 10.77 -9.92
CA ALA A 32 9.26 10.94 -9.98
C ALA A 32 9.78 11.36 -11.38
N ALA A 33 9.06 11.04 -12.46
CA ALA A 33 9.55 11.20 -13.83
C ALA A 33 9.96 12.64 -14.20
N PRO A 34 9.22 13.71 -13.82
CA PRO A 34 9.59 15.08 -14.18
C PRO A 34 10.88 15.58 -13.52
N TRP A 35 11.30 14.98 -12.40
CA TRP A 35 12.57 15.33 -11.75
C TRP A 35 13.80 14.78 -12.48
N ARG A 36 13.61 13.86 -13.44
CA ARG A 36 14.71 13.26 -14.22
C ARG A 36 15.25 14.19 -15.30
N SER A 37 14.45 15.15 -15.77
CA SER A 37 14.81 16.07 -16.84
C SER A 37 15.38 17.41 -16.36
N LEU A 38 15.56 17.60 -15.05
CA LEU A 38 16.10 18.85 -14.51
C LEU A 38 17.64 18.90 -14.60
N GLY A 39 18.18 20.07 -14.91
CA GLY A 39 19.62 20.32 -15.06
C GLY A 39 20.06 21.53 -14.24
N GLY A 40 21.05 21.34 -13.36
CA GLY A 40 21.56 22.38 -12.47
C GLY A 40 21.89 21.82 -11.08
N LEU A 41 22.78 22.48 -10.33
CA LEU A 41 23.23 22.01 -8.99
C LEU A 41 22.11 22.06 -7.93
N VAL A 42 21.23 23.07 -7.98
CA VAL A 42 20.09 23.19 -7.06
C VAL A 42 19.06 22.10 -7.36
N ASP A 43 18.82 21.85 -8.64
CA ASP A 43 17.88 20.82 -9.08
C ASP A 43 18.39 19.40 -8.79
N GLU A 44 19.70 19.18 -8.83
CA GLU A 44 20.33 17.91 -8.45
C GLU A 44 20.11 17.60 -6.96
N ARG A 45 20.22 18.61 -6.08
CA ARG A 45 19.94 18.44 -4.64
C ARG A 45 18.48 18.09 -4.39
N LEU A 46 17.56 18.77 -5.07
CA LEU A 46 16.13 18.48 -4.96
C LEU A 46 15.79 17.08 -5.50
N ARG A 47 16.45 16.65 -6.57
CA ARG A 47 16.32 15.30 -7.12
C ARG A 47 16.76 14.21 -6.13
N TRP A 48 17.90 14.40 -5.47
CA TRP A 48 18.34 13.49 -4.41
C TRP A 48 17.40 13.49 -3.21
N LEU A 49 16.94 14.67 -2.78
CA LEU A 49 15.98 14.81 -1.71
C LEU A 49 14.69 14.04 -2.03
N GLU A 50 14.17 14.18 -3.26
CA GLU A 50 12.99 13.48 -3.75
C GLU A 50 13.15 11.96 -3.66
N TYR A 51 14.27 11.39 -4.10
CA TYR A 51 14.51 9.95 -4.00
C TYR A 51 14.57 9.46 -2.55
N VAL A 52 15.25 10.21 -1.68
CA VAL A 52 15.32 9.89 -0.25
C VAL A 52 13.93 9.93 0.37
N VAL A 53 13.15 10.95 0.04
CA VAL A 53 11.82 11.18 0.60
C VAL A 53 10.79 10.18 0.05
N LEU A 54 10.88 9.79 -1.22
CA LEU A 54 10.10 8.70 -1.82
C LEU A 54 10.34 7.39 -1.05
N LEU A 55 11.61 7.03 -0.82
CA LEU A 55 11.95 5.79 -0.13
C LEU A 55 11.57 5.85 1.36
N ALA A 56 11.93 6.93 2.04
CA ALA A 56 11.64 7.12 3.47
C ALA A 56 10.13 7.17 3.74
N GLY A 57 9.38 7.91 2.93
CA GLY A 57 7.92 7.96 2.99
C GLY A 57 7.31 6.58 2.81
N LEU A 58 7.70 5.85 1.75
CA LEU A 58 7.21 4.50 1.49
C LEU A 58 7.49 3.54 2.66
N CYS A 59 8.72 3.53 3.17
CA CYS A 59 9.13 2.69 4.31
C CYS A 59 8.35 3.06 5.58
N LEU A 60 8.19 4.35 5.87
CA LEU A 60 7.46 4.82 7.05
C LEU A 60 5.98 4.46 6.95
N GLY A 61 5.35 4.71 5.80
CA GLY A 61 3.95 4.39 5.54
C GLY A 61 3.69 2.89 5.68
N PHE A 62 4.55 2.06 5.11
CA PHE A 62 4.45 0.61 5.23
C PHE A 62 4.59 0.14 6.68
N THR A 63 5.56 0.69 7.41
CA THR A 63 5.82 0.34 8.81
C THR A 63 4.64 0.71 9.71
N ILE A 64 4.15 1.95 9.60
CA ILE A 64 2.97 2.42 10.34
C ILE A 64 1.73 1.63 9.94
N GLY A 65 1.54 1.37 8.65
CA GLY A 65 0.43 0.57 8.15
C GLY A 65 0.44 -0.86 8.70
N ARG A 66 1.62 -1.48 8.82
CA ARG A 66 1.79 -2.80 9.42
C ARG A 66 1.46 -2.77 10.91
N PHE A 67 2.01 -1.83 11.68
CA PHE A 67 1.67 -1.68 13.09
C PHE A 67 0.18 -1.43 13.32
N GLY A 68 -0.43 -0.57 12.51
CA GLY A 68 -1.86 -0.28 12.57
C GLY A 68 -2.70 -1.51 12.24
N ARG A 69 -2.28 -2.33 11.29
CA ARG A 69 -2.92 -3.61 10.96
C ARG A 69 -2.80 -4.61 12.10
N ASP A 70 -1.62 -4.74 12.69
CA ASP A 70 -1.34 -5.67 13.79
C ASP A 70 -2.17 -5.26 15.02
N ALA A 71 -2.16 -3.98 15.39
CA ALA A 71 -3.01 -3.44 16.46
C ALA A 71 -4.51 -3.64 16.17
N ALA A 72 -4.96 -3.44 14.93
CA ALA A 72 -6.35 -3.68 14.56
C ALA A 72 -6.75 -5.17 14.65
N SER A 73 -5.79 -6.09 14.50
CA SER A 73 -6.02 -7.53 14.61
C SER A 73 -6.09 -8.03 16.06
N THR A 74 -5.54 -7.28 17.02
CA THR A 74 -5.51 -7.66 18.45
C THR A 74 -6.68 -7.12 19.26
N VAL A 75 -7.43 -6.13 18.76
CA VAL A 75 -8.58 -5.56 19.46
C VAL A 75 -9.80 -6.49 19.41
N PRO A 76 -10.37 -6.90 20.56
CA PRO A 76 -11.62 -7.66 20.63
C PRO A 76 -12.76 -6.80 20.05
N GLY A 77 -13.43 -7.26 19.00
CA GLY A 77 -14.51 -6.51 18.35
C GLY A 77 -14.28 -6.12 16.88
N ARG A 78 -13.21 -6.63 16.24
CA ARG A 78 -13.04 -6.66 14.77
C ARG A 78 -13.30 -5.30 14.11
N THR A 79 -12.48 -4.31 14.48
CA THR A 79 -12.50 -2.98 13.89
C THR A 79 -12.44 -3.10 12.36
N HIS A 80 -13.43 -2.51 11.69
CA HIS A 80 -13.62 -2.71 10.25
C HIS A 80 -12.45 -2.10 9.50
N ALA A 81 -11.78 -2.87 8.64
CA ALA A 81 -10.74 -2.36 7.73
C ALA A 81 -11.22 -1.14 6.92
N ARG A 82 -12.54 -1.02 6.73
CA ARG A 82 -13.21 0.16 6.19
C ARG A 82 -12.97 1.45 6.96
N PHE A 83 -12.97 1.45 8.29
CA PHE A 83 -12.75 2.67 9.10
C PHE A 83 -11.31 3.16 8.97
N LEU A 84 -10.35 2.25 9.10
CA LEU A 84 -8.93 2.54 8.85
C LEU A 84 -8.74 3.12 7.45
N ARG A 85 -9.34 2.53 6.43
CA ARG A 85 -9.22 3.04 5.06
C ARG A 85 -9.96 4.36 4.83
N PHE A 86 -11.13 4.56 5.43
CA PHE A 86 -11.86 5.84 5.32
C PHE A 86 -11.08 7.01 5.92
N LEU A 87 -10.30 6.76 6.98
CA LEU A 87 -9.43 7.78 7.57
C LEU A 87 -8.19 8.07 6.70
N LEU A 88 -7.74 7.09 5.90
CA LEU A 88 -6.42 7.09 5.27
C LEU A 88 -6.46 7.38 3.75
N TYR A 89 -7.51 6.98 3.02
CA TYR A 89 -7.64 7.21 1.57
C TYR A 89 -7.93 8.67 1.17
N PRO A 90 -8.78 9.45 1.89
CA PRO A 90 -9.04 10.83 1.50
C PRO A 90 -7.79 11.73 1.54
N PRO A 91 -6.92 11.66 2.58
CA PRO A 91 -5.65 12.37 2.57
C PRO A 91 -4.69 11.93 1.43
N ALA A 92 -4.70 10.64 1.08
CA ALA A 92 -3.93 10.11 -0.06
C ALA A 92 -4.43 10.69 -1.41
N ALA A 93 -5.74 10.79 -1.58
CA ALA A 93 -6.34 11.39 -2.78
C ALA A 93 -6.04 12.89 -2.85
N MET A 94 -6.09 13.62 -1.73
CA MET A 94 -5.76 15.03 -1.67
C MET A 94 -4.29 15.31 -1.99
N THR A 95 -3.37 14.48 -1.51
CA THR A 95 -1.93 14.61 -1.80
C THR A 95 -1.62 14.30 -3.26
N ALA A 96 -2.25 13.27 -3.84
CA ALA A 96 -2.17 13.00 -5.27
C ALA A 96 -2.72 14.18 -6.12
N ALA A 97 -3.88 14.72 -5.75
CA ALA A 97 -4.48 15.87 -6.44
C ALA A 97 -3.60 17.12 -6.33
N GLY A 98 -3.06 17.41 -5.15
CA GLY A 98 -2.12 18.52 -4.94
C GLY A 98 -0.87 18.37 -5.80
N LEU A 99 -0.37 17.15 -5.96
CA LEU A 99 0.80 16.90 -6.80
C LEU A 99 0.49 17.07 -8.30
N VAL A 100 -0.68 16.66 -8.76
CA VAL A 100 -1.14 16.92 -10.13
C VAL A 100 -1.23 18.43 -10.39
N VAL A 101 -1.78 19.21 -9.46
CA VAL A 101 -1.89 20.67 -9.57
C VAL A 101 -0.51 21.32 -9.62
N LEU A 102 0.39 20.98 -8.69
CA LEU A 102 1.77 21.51 -8.68
C LEU A 102 2.52 21.16 -9.97
N THR A 103 2.27 19.98 -10.54
CA THR A 103 2.84 19.58 -11.82
C THR A 103 2.28 20.40 -12.98
N ALA A 104 0.98 20.64 -13.00
CA ALA A 104 0.33 21.43 -14.05
C ALA A 104 0.75 22.91 -14.01
N LEU A 105 1.05 23.44 -12.81
CA LEU A 105 1.51 24.81 -12.61
C LEU A 105 3.02 25.00 -12.88
N GLY A 106 3.78 23.91 -13.09
CA GLY A 106 5.24 23.98 -13.23
C GLY A 106 5.99 24.34 -11.94
N GLU A 107 5.29 24.53 -10.82
CA GLU A 107 5.86 24.89 -9.52
C GLU A 107 6.28 23.65 -8.72
N ARG A 108 7.32 22.97 -9.21
CA ARG A 108 7.95 21.85 -8.49
C ARG A 108 9.19 22.29 -7.74
N GLY A 109 8.98 23.11 -6.71
CA GLY A 109 9.99 23.47 -5.71
C GLY A 109 10.02 22.49 -4.53
N PRO A 110 10.55 22.91 -3.37
CA PRO A 110 10.57 22.12 -2.13
C PRO A 110 9.19 21.57 -1.72
N VAL A 111 8.12 22.31 -2.04
CA VAL A 111 6.73 21.89 -1.79
C VAL A 111 6.40 20.60 -2.56
N GLY A 112 6.87 20.47 -3.80
CA GLY A 112 6.70 19.25 -4.58
C GLY A 112 7.29 18.03 -3.88
N VAL A 113 8.48 18.17 -3.28
CA VAL A 113 9.13 17.08 -2.54
C VAL A 113 8.34 16.69 -1.30
N VAL A 114 7.81 17.66 -0.57
CA VAL A 114 6.95 17.39 0.59
C VAL A 114 5.69 16.64 0.18
N VAL A 115 5.01 17.07 -0.89
CA VAL A 115 3.80 16.40 -1.37
C VAL A 115 4.12 14.99 -1.87
N THR A 116 5.26 14.77 -2.54
CA THR A 116 5.74 13.43 -2.90
C THR A 116 5.98 12.57 -1.66
N ALA A 117 6.55 13.12 -0.58
CA ALA A 117 6.74 12.43 0.70
C ALA A 117 5.43 11.83 1.21
N PHE A 118 4.39 12.67 1.24
CA PHE A 118 3.08 12.26 1.71
C PHE A 118 2.48 11.20 0.79
N LEU A 119 2.58 11.37 -0.53
CA LEU A 119 2.07 10.36 -1.46
C LEU A 119 2.78 9.01 -1.29
N ALA A 120 4.11 9.01 -1.14
CA ALA A 120 4.88 7.80 -0.89
C ALA A 120 4.52 7.15 0.44
N TYR A 121 4.31 7.96 1.48
CA TYR A 121 3.78 7.51 2.76
C TYR A 121 2.42 6.81 2.61
N TRP A 122 1.49 7.42 1.87
CA TRP A 122 0.19 6.81 1.62
C TRP A 122 0.29 5.52 0.79
N ALA A 123 1.17 5.49 -0.21
CA ALA A 123 1.44 4.29 -0.98
C ALA A 123 1.94 3.16 -0.08
N GLY A 124 2.91 3.43 0.79
CA GLY A 124 3.44 2.44 1.74
C GLY A 124 2.36 1.90 2.67
N LEU A 125 1.52 2.79 3.19
CA LEU A 125 0.42 2.43 4.07
C LEU A 125 -0.61 1.53 3.35
N ASP A 126 -0.98 1.88 2.12
CA ASP A 126 -1.92 1.10 1.33
C ASP A 126 -1.34 -0.26 0.90
N LEU A 127 -0.03 -0.34 0.65
CA LEU A 127 0.65 -1.63 0.44
C LEU A 127 0.49 -2.56 1.64
N ALA A 128 0.63 -2.04 2.86
CA ALA A 128 0.50 -2.83 4.10
C ALA A 128 -0.95 -3.31 4.33
N PHE A 129 -1.95 -2.47 4.06
CA PHE A 129 -3.35 -2.82 4.27
C PHE A 129 -4.00 -3.57 3.10
N GLY A 130 -3.47 -3.42 1.89
CA GLY A 130 -4.13 -3.82 0.65
C GLY A 130 -3.32 -4.83 -0.16
N ALA A 131 -2.28 -4.36 -0.83
CA ALA A 131 -1.54 -5.14 -1.82
C ALA A 131 -0.85 -6.36 -1.22
N LEU A 132 -0.11 -6.20 -0.12
CA LEU A 132 0.65 -7.29 0.50
C LEU A 132 -0.25 -8.44 1.00
N PRO A 133 -1.34 -8.19 1.77
CA PRO A 133 -2.27 -9.25 2.14
C PRO A 133 -2.89 -9.98 0.95
N MET A 134 -3.22 -9.26 -0.14
CA MET A 134 -3.74 -9.87 -1.36
C MET A 134 -2.70 -10.76 -2.06
N MET A 135 -1.44 -10.32 -2.13
CA MET A 135 -0.32 -11.08 -2.68
C MET A 135 -0.05 -12.36 -1.89
N GLU A 136 -0.28 -12.33 -0.57
CA GLU A 136 -0.23 -13.52 0.29
C GLU A 136 -1.47 -14.42 0.14
N GLY A 137 -2.48 -14.01 -0.64
CA GLY A 137 -3.72 -14.77 -0.85
C GLY A 137 -4.77 -14.56 0.26
N ARG A 138 -4.49 -13.69 1.24
CA ARG A 138 -5.43 -13.29 2.30
C ARG A 138 -6.56 -12.46 1.70
N SER A 139 -7.67 -12.37 2.43
CA SER A 139 -8.83 -11.63 1.93
C SER A 139 -8.66 -10.13 2.11
N TYR A 140 -8.83 -9.40 1.01
CA TYR A 140 -9.04 -7.96 1.03
C TYR A 140 -10.53 -7.72 1.29
N ARG A 141 -10.93 -7.63 2.56
CA ARG A 141 -12.33 -7.43 2.91
C ARG A 141 -12.49 -6.14 3.69
N PHE A 142 -13.36 -5.26 3.17
CA PHE A 142 -13.72 -3.99 3.76
C PHE A 142 -14.71 -4.14 4.92
N ASP A 143 -15.68 -5.05 4.79
CA ASP A 143 -16.82 -5.18 5.70
C ASP A 143 -16.74 -6.40 6.62
N ARG A 144 -15.57 -7.04 6.72
CA ARG A 144 -15.36 -8.16 7.63
C ARG A 144 -14.07 -7.96 8.44
N PRO A 145 -13.97 -8.58 9.62
CA PRO A 145 -12.71 -8.74 10.34
C PRO A 145 -11.52 -9.02 9.44
N LEU A 146 -10.37 -8.40 9.77
CA LEU A 146 -9.08 -8.77 9.22
C LEU A 146 -8.81 -10.25 9.51
N ASP A 147 -8.28 -10.96 8.51
CA ASP A 147 -7.83 -12.34 8.71
C ASP A 147 -6.69 -12.33 9.75
N PRO A 148 -6.76 -13.19 10.80
CA PRO A 148 -5.72 -13.27 11.83
C PRO A 148 -4.35 -13.63 11.23
N GLU A 149 -3.28 -13.14 11.83
CA GLU A 149 -1.93 -13.50 11.41
C GLU A 149 -1.64 -15.00 11.64
N PRO A 150 -0.95 -15.68 10.70
CA PRO A 150 -0.56 -17.08 10.87
C PRO A 150 0.26 -17.31 12.15
N ALA A 151 1.13 -16.36 12.49
CA ALA A 151 1.95 -16.41 13.70
C ALA A 151 1.12 -16.29 14.99
N ALA A 152 0.07 -15.48 14.98
CA ALA A 152 -0.86 -15.33 16.10
C ALA A 152 -1.66 -16.62 16.34
N LEU A 153 -2.13 -17.27 15.26
CA LEU A 153 -2.85 -18.54 15.35
C LEU A 153 -1.97 -19.69 15.86
N ARG A 154 -0.68 -19.72 15.45
CA ARG A 154 0.28 -20.72 15.95
C ARG A 154 0.61 -20.53 17.45
N ARG A 155 0.63 -19.29 17.95
CA ARG A 155 0.89 -19.00 19.37
C ARG A 155 -0.26 -19.34 20.29
N ASP A 156 -1.50 -19.21 19.83
CA ASP A 156 -2.70 -19.35 20.67
C ASP A 156 -3.09 -20.81 20.96
N GLY A 157 -2.30 -21.80 20.51
CA GLY A 157 -2.47 -23.23 20.81
C GLY A 157 -3.77 -23.87 20.29
N ARG A 158 -4.67 -23.09 19.69
CA ARG A 158 -5.94 -23.53 19.13
C ARG A 158 -5.82 -24.33 17.83
N ASP A 159 -4.60 -24.46 17.30
CA ASP A 159 -4.37 -25.25 16.11
C ASP A 159 -3.15 -26.15 16.15
N ARG A 160 -3.39 -27.41 16.50
CA ARG A 160 -2.52 -28.51 16.07
C ARG A 160 -2.86 -29.02 14.66
N GLY A 161 -3.80 -28.39 13.93
CA GLY A 161 -4.30 -28.95 12.68
C GLY A 161 -4.90 -27.98 11.66
N TRP A 162 -5.29 -26.74 12.00
CA TRP A 162 -5.69 -25.77 10.98
C TRP A 162 -4.49 -25.21 10.24
N VAL A 163 -4.41 -25.67 9.02
CA VAL A 163 -3.68 -25.06 7.93
C VAL A 163 -4.59 -23.94 7.42
N PRO A 164 -4.10 -22.70 7.27
CA PRO A 164 -4.87 -21.64 6.65
C PRO A 164 -5.43 -22.12 5.30
N PRO A 165 -6.66 -21.75 4.90
CA PRO A 165 -7.24 -22.20 3.64
C PRO A 165 -6.38 -21.94 2.39
N TRP A 166 -5.47 -20.96 2.48
CA TRP A 166 -4.52 -20.58 1.43
C TRP A 166 -3.18 -21.35 1.46
N GLU A 167 -2.90 -22.15 2.49
CA GLU A 167 -1.74 -23.05 2.61
C GLU A 167 -2.11 -24.54 2.37
N ARG A 168 -3.39 -24.84 2.13
CA ARG A 168 -3.89 -26.22 1.91
C ARG A 168 -3.68 -26.75 0.48
N PHE A 169 -3.00 -26.01 -0.38
CA PHE A 169 -2.81 -26.31 -1.80
C PHE A 169 -1.41 -25.94 -2.25
#